data_AF-A0A381NHH0-F1
#
_entry.id   AF-A0A381NHH0-F1
#
_cell.length_a   1.000
_cell.length_b   1.000
_cell.length_c   1.000
_cell.angle_alpha   90.00
_cell.angle_beta   90.00
_cell.angle_gamma   90.00
#
_symmetry.space_group_name_H-M   'P 1'
#
loop_
_entity.id
_entity.type
_entity.pdbx_description
1 polymer ?
#
loop_
_entity_poly.entity_id
_entity_poly.type
_entity_poly.pdbx_seq_one_letter_code
_entity_poly.pdbx_strand_id
1 'polypeptide(L)'
;MTSGHKIATAVVAFGWIPTLAIVGLHWTTDTHAAAQERTPIKVTRIYTGSDGTTHAEEYEVPLGMQRGATELSETVDVTSLQFRRTSSDYFIDWHTAPRKQYVITLSGTSEVEIGDGTKIQLHPGHILLAEDVTGQGHISRAVGSDDRISLFIPLAEQ
;
A
#
# COMPACT_ATOMS: atom_id res chain seq x y z
N MET A 1 -60.89 -25.35 68.15
CA MET A 1 -60.00 -24.49 68.95
C MET A 1 -58.86 -24.02 68.06
N THR A 2 -58.75 -22.69 67.90
CA THR A 2 -57.56 -21.86 67.52
C THR A 2 -56.69 -22.35 66.35
N SER A 3 -56.81 -21.74 65.17
CA SER A 3 -56.11 -20.53 64.70
C SER A 3 -54.71 -20.81 64.10
N GLY A 4 -54.55 -20.50 62.81
CA GLY A 4 -53.27 -20.53 62.09
C GLY A 4 -53.47 -20.07 60.64
N HIS A 5 -53.08 -18.83 60.36
CA HIS A 5 -53.18 -18.18 59.05
C HIS A 5 -52.19 -18.77 58.03
N LYS A 6 -52.52 -18.73 56.73
CA LYS A 6 -51.81 -17.89 55.74
C LYS A 6 -52.40 -18.02 54.32
N ILE A 7 -52.31 -16.89 53.64
CA ILE A 7 -52.95 -16.46 52.39
C ILE A 7 -52.09 -16.89 51.18
N ALA A 8 -52.74 -17.21 50.06
CA ALA A 8 -52.15 -17.14 48.73
C ALA A 8 -53.09 -16.39 47.77
N THR A 9 -52.65 -15.22 47.32
CA THR A 9 -53.25 -14.34 46.31
C THR A 9 -52.82 -14.85 44.93
N ALA A 10 -53.74 -15.43 44.17
CA ALA A 10 -54.58 -14.85 43.11
C ALA A 10 -53.91 -14.81 41.72
N VAL A 11 -54.50 -15.61 40.82
CA VAL A 11 -54.34 -15.60 39.37
C VAL A 11 -55.46 -14.75 38.79
N VAL A 12 -55.19 -13.87 37.82
CA VAL A 12 -56.18 -13.50 36.81
C VAL A 12 -55.49 -13.30 35.46
N ALA A 13 -55.95 -14.07 34.48
CA ALA A 13 -55.67 -13.92 33.06
C ALA A 13 -56.76 -13.07 32.40
N PHE A 14 -56.40 -12.28 31.39
CA PHE A 14 -57.33 -11.81 30.36
C PHE A 14 -56.62 -11.86 29.00
N GLY A 15 -57.22 -12.59 28.07
CA GLY A 15 -56.83 -12.57 26.67
C GLY A 15 -57.39 -11.36 25.92
N TRP A 16 -57.00 -11.24 24.65
CA TRP A 16 -57.79 -10.91 23.43
C TRP A 16 -56.83 -10.31 22.37
N ILE A 17 -56.73 -10.97 21.21
CA ILE A 17 -55.90 -10.56 20.08
C ILE A 17 -56.72 -9.64 19.17
N PRO A 18 -56.14 -8.52 18.71
CA PRO A 18 -56.38 -8.06 17.35
C PRO A 18 -55.07 -8.00 16.56
N THR A 19 -55.09 -8.69 15.43
CA THR A 19 -54.08 -8.69 14.37
C THR A 19 -53.91 -7.27 13.82
N LEU A 20 -52.70 -6.71 13.92
CA LEU A 20 -52.26 -5.57 13.11
C LEU A 20 -50.99 -6.00 12.38
N ALA A 21 -51.16 -6.23 11.07
CA ALA A 21 -50.10 -6.54 10.14
C ALA A 21 -49.08 -5.38 10.14
N ILE A 22 -47.90 -5.62 10.70
CA ILE A 22 -46.73 -4.79 10.41
C ILE A 22 -46.32 -5.14 8.99
N VAL A 23 -46.73 -4.32 8.04
CA VAL A 23 -46.11 -4.27 6.71
C VAL A 23 -44.68 -3.80 6.94
N GLY A 24 -43.75 -4.76 6.97
CA GLY A 24 -42.32 -4.48 6.89
C GLY A 24 -42.06 -3.83 5.54
N LEU A 25 -41.94 -2.51 5.52
CA LEU A 25 -41.37 -1.79 4.39
C LEU A 25 -39.88 -2.16 4.36
N HIS A 26 -39.56 -3.18 3.57
CA HIS A 26 -38.19 -3.51 3.21
C HIS A 26 -37.64 -2.32 2.45
N TRP A 27 -36.82 -1.50 3.10
CA TRP A 27 -35.91 -0.63 2.38
C TRP A 27 -34.92 -1.57 1.67
N THR A 28 -35.21 -1.93 0.42
CA THR A 28 -34.14 -2.30 -0.49
C THR A 28 -33.36 -1.01 -0.75
N THR A 29 -32.41 -0.69 0.12
CA THR A 29 -31.29 0.10 -0.35
C THR A 29 -30.65 -0.78 -1.41
N ASP A 30 -30.85 -0.40 -2.68
CA ASP A 30 -30.00 -0.81 -3.78
C ASP A 30 -28.59 -0.43 -3.37
N THR A 31 -27.96 -1.35 -2.66
CA THR A 31 -26.53 -1.33 -2.44
C THR A 31 -26.01 -1.78 -3.78
N HIS A 32 -25.94 -0.84 -4.74
CA HIS A 32 -24.95 -0.96 -5.78
C HIS A 32 -23.64 -1.10 -5.02
N ALA A 33 -23.16 -2.34 -4.90
CA ALA A 33 -21.82 -2.60 -4.44
C ALA A 33 -20.93 -1.74 -5.32
N ALA A 34 -20.39 -0.65 -4.77
CA ALA A 34 -19.30 0.06 -5.40
C ALA A 34 -18.28 -1.02 -5.73
N ALA A 35 -17.95 -1.18 -7.01
CA ALA A 35 -16.90 -2.10 -7.40
C ALA A 35 -15.69 -1.78 -6.52
N GLN A 36 -15.20 -2.76 -5.77
CA GLN A 36 -14.02 -2.59 -4.93
C GLN A 36 -12.91 -2.02 -5.83
N GLU A 37 -12.51 -0.77 -5.62
CA GLU A 37 -11.41 -0.18 -6.36
C GLU A 37 -10.17 -1.04 -6.09
N ARG A 38 -9.51 -1.47 -7.17
CA ARG A 38 -8.31 -2.31 -7.07
C ARG A 38 -7.19 -1.49 -6.43
N THR A 39 -6.35 -2.15 -5.64
CA THR A 39 -5.18 -1.50 -5.05
C THR A 39 -4.29 -0.92 -6.16
N PRO A 40 -4.03 0.40 -6.17
CA PRO A 40 -3.17 1.02 -7.18
C PRO A 40 -1.73 0.48 -7.14
N ILE A 41 -1.07 0.48 -8.29
CA ILE A 41 0.37 0.20 -8.37
C ILE A 41 1.11 1.51 -8.08
N LYS A 42 1.79 1.57 -6.94
CA LYS A 42 2.52 2.75 -6.48
C LYS A 42 4.01 2.63 -6.77
N VAL A 43 4.61 3.73 -7.19
CA VAL A 43 6.05 3.88 -7.39
C VAL A 43 6.52 5.10 -6.61
N THR A 44 7.58 4.92 -5.82
CA THR A 44 8.30 6.06 -5.26
C THR A 44 9.33 6.53 -6.28
N ARG A 45 9.28 7.78 -6.67
CA ARG A 45 10.24 8.40 -7.60
C ARG A 45 11.16 9.31 -6.81
N ILE A 46 12.46 9.18 -7.02
CA ILE A 46 13.46 10.15 -6.56
C ILE A 46 14.08 10.86 -7.75
N TYR A 47 14.24 12.19 -7.67
CA TYR A 47 14.71 13.01 -8.79
C TYR A 47 15.49 14.23 -8.30
N THR A 48 16.39 14.76 -9.14
CA THR A 48 17.11 16.01 -8.81
C THR A 48 16.18 17.21 -9.01
N GLY A 49 15.93 17.97 -7.95
CA GLY A 49 15.16 19.22 -7.99
C GLY A 49 15.95 20.39 -8.57
N SER A 50 15.27 21.52 -8.78
CA SER A 50 15.90 22.77 -9.25
C SER A 50 16.86 23.39 -8.23
N ASP A 51 16.79 22.96 -6.97
CA ASP A 51 17.70 23.30 -5.87
C ASP A 51 18.98 22.44 -5.86
N GLY A 52 19.10 21.47 -6.76
CA GLY A 52 20.24 20.56 -6.83
C GLY A 52 20.25 19.46 -5.77
N THR A 53 19.15 19.25 -5.04
CA THR A 53 19.00 18.17 -4.07
C THR A 53 18.03 17.09 -4.58
N THR A 54 18.06 15.90 -3.99
CA THR A 54 17.11 14.84 -4.32
C THR A 54 15.78 15.08 -3.63
N HIS A 55 14.70 15.06 -4.41
CA HIS A 55 13.31 15.09 -3.94
C HIS A 55 12.67 13.72 -4.14
N ALA A 56 11.61 13.44 -3.38
CA ALA A 56 10.85 12.20 -3.50
C ALA A 56 9.37 12.50 -3.69
N GLU A 57 8.72 11.72 -4.56
CA GLU A 57 7.28 11.72 -4.74
C GLU A 57 6.74 10.30 -4.90
N GLU A 58 5.48 10.10 -4.59
CA GLU A 58 4.76 8.87 -4.92
C GLU A 58 3.82 9.15 -6.09
N TYR A 59 3.82 8.26 -7.08
CA TYR A 59 2.83 8.30 -8.15
C TYR A 59 2.23 6.92 -8.38
N GLU A 60 1.00 6.93 -8.90
CA GLU A 60 0.29 5.73 -9.32
C GLU A 60 0.56 5.46 -10.79
N VAL A 61 0.95 4.23 -11.12
CA VAL A 61 1.19 3.82 -12.51
C VAL A 61 -0.13 3.87 -13.27
N PRO A 62 -0.24 4.68 -14.35
CA PRO A 62 -1.45 4.71 -15.15
C PRO A 62 -1.70 3.35 -15.79
N LEU A 63 -2.91 2.83 -15.61
CA LEU A 63 -3.36 1.59 -16.22
C LEU A 63 -4.36 1.89 -17.33
N GLY A 64 -4.21 1.20 -18.45
CA GLY A 64 -5.19 1.21 -19.53
C GLY A 64 -6.49 0.48 -19.15
N MET A 65 -7.46 0.50 -20.06
CA MET A 65 -8.75 -0.15 -19.83
C MET A 65 -8.59 -1.65 -19.48
N GLN A 66 -9.34 -2.10 -18.48
CA GLN A 66 -9.40 -3.50 -18.08
C GLN A 66 -9.80 -4.41 -19.26
N ARG A 67 -9.01 -5.45 -19.49
CA ARG A 67 -9.27 -6.52 -20.47
C ARG A 67 -9.37 -7.85 -19.73
N GLY A 68 -10.59 -8.37 -19.58
CA GLY A 68 -10.83 -9.58 -18.79
C GLY A 68 -10.45 -9.37 -17.32
N ALA A 69 -9.57 -10.22 -16.78
CA ALA A 69 -9.08 -10.11 -15.41
C ALA A 69 -7.83 -9.21 -15.26
N THR A 70 -7.36 -8.57 -16.33
CA THR A 70 -6.06 -7.86 -16.34
C THR A 70 -6.19 -6.39 -16.74
N GLU A 71 -5.32 -5.56 -16.17
CA GLU A 71 -5.05 -4.18 -16.58
C GLU A 71 -3.54 -4.07 -16.84
N LEU A 72 -3.15 -3.26 -17.82
CA LEU A 72 -1.76 -3.10 -18.23
C LEU A 72 -1.43 -1.61 -18.27
N SER A 73 -0.24 -1.23 -17.81
CA SER A 73 0.33 0.07 -18.11
C SER A 73 0.75 0.15 -19.57
N GLU A 74 1.14 1.34 -20.01
CA GLU A 74 1.98 1.44 -21.20
C GLU A 74 3.33 0.73 -20.98
N THR A 75 3.94 0.27 -22.07
CA THR A 75 5.26 -0.35 -22.02
C THR A 75 6.33 0.70 -21.77
N VAL A 76 7.26 0.41 -20.87
CA VAL A 76 8.44 1.23 -20.63
C VAL A 76 9.65 0.54 -21.25
N ASP A 77 10.35 1.22 -22.14
CA ASP A 77 11.56 0.69 -22.77
C ASP A 77 12.73 0.67 -21.78
N VAL A 78 13.41 -0.47 -21.71
CA VAL A 78 14.54 -0.73 -20.80
C VAL A 78 15.71 -1.31 -21.58
N THR A 79 16.93 -1.04 -21.13
CA THR A 79 18.13 -1.54 -21.83
C THR A 79 18.56 -2.93 -21.37
N SER A 80 18.32 -3.26 -20.11
CA SER A 80 18.81 -4.47 -19.47
C SER A 80 18.07 -4.74 -18.16
N LEU A 81 18.27 -5.94 -17.62
CA LEU A 81 17.86 -6.30 -16.27
C LEU A 81 19.07 -6.90 -15.55
N GLN A 82 19.27 -6.49 -14.31
CA GLN A 82 20.33 -7.00 -13.44
C GLN A 82 19.74 -7.47 -12.11
N PHE A 83 20.10 -8.68 -11.70
CA PHE A 83 19.86 -9.15 -10.34
C PHE A 83 20.95 -8.60 -9.43
N ARG A 84 20.55 -8.03 -8.30
CA ARG A 84 21.48 -7.54 -7.29
C ARG A 84 21.18 -8.16 -5.94
N ARG A 85 22.25 -8.66 -5.31
CA ARG A 85 22.31 -8.97 -3.88
C ARG A 85 23.12 -7.88 -3.20
N THR A 86 22.58 -7.37 -2.10
CA THR A 86 23.21 -6.35 -1.26
C THR A 86 23.31 -6.90 0.16
N SER A 87 24.51 -6.90 0.74
CA SER A 87 24.76 -7.41 2.09
C SER A 87 24.24 -6.47 3.18
N SER A 88 24.09 -6.99 4.40
CA SER A 88 23.58 -6.24 5.55
C SER A 88 24.51 -5.14 6.08
N ASP A 89 25.77 -5.12 5.66
CA ASP A 89 26.76 -4.07 5.95
C ASP A 89 26.79 -2.95 4.90
N TYR A 90 25.89 -3.00 3.92
CA TYR A 90 25.83 -2.03 2.84
C TYR A 90 25.60 -0.61 3.34
N PHE A 91 26.50 0.28 2.95
CA PHE A 91 26.38 1.72 3.13
C PHE A 91 27.10 2.42 1.97
N ILE A 92 26.44 3.40 1.37
CA ILE A 92 27.04 4.38 0.48
C ILE A 92 26.56 5.74 0.97
N ASP A 93 27.51 6.62 1.27
CA ASP A 93 27.26 8.02 1.61
C ASP A 93 26.65 8.78 0.40
N TRP A 94 26.44 10.08 0.47
CA TRP A 94 25.84 10.89 -0.60
C TRP A 94 26.38 10.55 -2.00
N HIS A 95 25.48 10.06 -2.86
CA HIS A 95 25.77 9.70 -4.24
C HIS A 95 24.52 9.85 -5.10
N THR A 96 24.71 10.08 -6.40
CA THR A 96 23.62 10.08 -7.37
C THR A 96 23.30 8.67 -7.85
N ALA A 97 22.09 8.45 -8.34
CA ALA A 97 21.83 7.27 -9.14
C ALA A 97 22.78 7.27 -10.36
N PRO A 98 23.36 6.12 -10.75
CA PRO A 98 24.31 6.09 -11.86
C PRO A 98 23.64 6.27 -13.24
N ARG A 99 22.31 6.21 -13.28
CA ARG A 99 21.44 6.27 -14.46
C ARG A 99 19.98 6.24 -14.01
N LYS A 100 19.05 6.65 -14.87
CA LYS A 100 17.61 6.45 -14.66
C LYS A 100 17.27 4.98 -14.68
N GLN A 101 16.65 4.47 -13.62
CA GLN A 101 16.35 3.05 -13.49
C GLN A 101 15.26 2.75 -12.46
N TYR A 102 14.54 1.65 -12.67
CA TYR A 102 13.75 1.05 -11.60
C TYR A 102 14.63 0.16 -10.71
N VAL A 103 14.34 0.20 -9.41
CA VAL A 103 14.84 -0.75 -8.41
C VAL A 103 13.63 -1.42 -7.75
N ILE A 104 13.48 -2.73 -7.96
CA ILE A 104 12.38 -3.51 -7.39
C ILE A 104 12.95 -4.44 -6.33
N THR A 105 12.49 -4.29 -5.09
CA THR A 105 12.96 -5.14 -3.99
C THR A 105 12.13 -6.42 -3.91
N LEU A 106 12.79 -7.57 -3.92
CA LEU A 106 12.18 -8.90 -3.90
C LEU A 106 12.25 -9.55 -2.51
N SER A 107 13.34 -9.32 -1.76
CA SER A 107 13.52 -9.80 -0.38
C SER A 107 14.50 -8.91 0.37
N GLY A 108 14.49 -8.98 1.71
CA GLY A 108 15.30 -8.11 2.57
C GLY A 108 14.89 -6.64 2.47
N THR A 109 15.64 -5.76 3.13
CA THR A 109 15.31 -4.33 3.19
C THR A 109 16.57 -3.46 3.11
N SER A 110 16.43 -2.28 2.51
CA SER A 110 17.41 -1.20 2.61
C SER A 110 16.67 0.13 2.65
N GLU A 111 17.37 1.23 2.87
CA GLU A 111 16.79 2.56 2.97
C GLU A 111 17.56 3.54 2.08
N VAL A 112 16.81 4.47 1.49
CA VAL A 112 17.32 5.67 0.83
C VAL A 112 17.02 6.86 1.74
N GLU A 113 18.03 7.67 2.04
CA GLU A 113 17.86 8.95 2.75
C GLU A 113 18.22 10.11 1.83
N ILE A 114 17.33 11.10 1.72
CA ILE A 114 17.51 12.29 0.86
C ILE A 114 17.85 13.53 1.70
N GLY A 115 18.21 14.63 1.05
CA GLY A 115 18.81 15.81 1.69
C GLY A 115 17.99 16.46 2.82
N ASP A 116 16.66 16.30 2.81
CA ASP A 116 15.77 16.82 3.86
C ASP A 116 15.63 15.88 5.08
N GLY A 117 16.32 14.73 5.06
CA GLY A 117 16.26 13.70 6.10
C GLY A 117 15.13 12.69 5.90
N THR A 118 14.32 12.81 4.83
CA THR A 118 13.30 11.81 4.50
C THR A 118 13.95 10.47 4.18
N LYS A 119 13.37 9.40 4.75
CA LYS A 119 13.84 8.03 4.65
C LYS A 119 12.81 7.15 3.95
N ILE A 120 13.21 6.53 2.85
CA ILE A 120 12.38 5.67 2.02
C ILE A 120 12.87 4.23 2.21
N GLN A 121 12.03 3.41 2.84
CA GLN A 121 12.32 1.99 3.05
C GLN A 121 12.02 1.19 1.77
N LEU A 122 13.04 0.53 1.25
CA LEU A 122 12.99 -0.36 0.10
C LEU A 122 12.79 -1.80 0.61
N HIS A 123 11.54 -2.16 0.85
CA HIS A 123 11.11 -3.46 1.36
C HIS A 123 10.57 -4.37 0.24
N PRO A 124 10.31 -5.67 0.48
CA PRO A 124 9.79 -6.56 -0.55
C PRO A 124 8.48 -6.02 -1.16
N GLY A 125 8.42 -6.00 -2.50
CA GLY A 125 7.31 -5.43 -3.27
C GLY A 125 7.40 -3.92 -3.53
N HIS A 126 8.34 -3.21 -2.90
CA HIS A 126 8.52 -1.77 -3.14
C HIS A 126 9.21 -1.53 -4.49
N ILE A 127 8.72 -0.52 -5.22
CA ILE A 127 9.23 -0.07 -6.52
C ILE A 127 9.76 1.35 -6.35
N LEU A 128 11.06 1.51 -6.54
CA LEU A 128 11.72 2.81 -6.61
C LEU A 128 12.05 3.12 -8.08
N LEU A 129 11.68 4.30 -8.55
CA LEU A 129 12.21 4.92 -9.76
C LEU A 129 13.28 5.94 -9.37
N ALA A 130 14.54 5.62 -9.63
CA ALA A 130 15.66 6.50 -9.34
C ALA A 130 16.05 7.30 -10.58
N GLU A 131 15.87 8.62 -10.53
CA GLU A 131 16.21 9.58 -11.58
C GLU A 131 17.08 10.73 -11.08
N ASP A 132 17.53 10.69 -9.83
CA ASP A 132 18.43 11.67 -9.23
C ASP A 132 19.89 11.43 -9.67
N VAL A 133 20.11 11.60 -10.97
CA VAL A 133 21.39 11.34 -11.64
C VAL A 133 22.38 12.51 -11.55
N THR A 134 21.98 13.61 -10.89
CA THR A 134 22.80 14.81 -10.68
C THR A 134 22.56 15.41 -9.29
N GLY A 135 23.33 16.43 -8.91
CA GLY A 135 23.15 17.14 -7.64
C GLY A 135 23.74 16.38 -6.45
N GLN A 136 23.18 16.59 -5.26
CA GLN A 136 23.62 15.94 -4.02
C GLN A 136 23.39 14.42 -4.03
N GLY A 137 22.29 13.97 -4.64
CA GLY A 137 21.88 12.58 -4.60
C GLY A 137 21.31 12.16 -3.24
N HIS A 138 21.54 10.90 -2.87
CA HIS A 138 21.00 10.28 -1.65
C HIS A 138 22.04 9.41 -0.94
N ILE A 139 21.76 9.05 0.31
CA ILE A 139 22.47 7.98 1.05
C ILE A 139 21.72 6.68 0.84
N SER A 140 22.43 5.57 0.66
CA SER A 140 21.86 4.23 0.60
C SER A 140 22.43 3.36 1.70
N ARG A 141 21.59 2.63 2.45
CA ARG A 141 22.07 1.73 3.52
C ARG A 141 21.21 0.48 3.67
N ALA A 142 21.81 -0.63 4.07
CA ALA A 142 21.04 -1.82 4.47
C ALA A 142 20.23 -1.56 5.76
N VAL A 143 19.12 -2.29 5.90
CA VAL A 143 18.28 -2.29 7.09
C VAL A 143 17.99 -3.73 7.49
N GLY A 144 18.31 -4.08 8.73
CA GLY A 144 18.21 -5.45 9.24
C GLY A 144 19.48 -6.27 9.00
N SER A 145 19.37 -7.59 9.17
CA SER A 145 20.49 -8.54 9.09
C SER A 145 20.53 -9.37 7.82
N ASP A 146 19.47 -9.30 7.00
CA ASP A 146 19.32 -10.15 5.82
C ASP A 146 19.85 -9.44 4.57
N ASP A 147 20.41 -10.22 3.65
CA ASP A 147 20.77 -9.72 2.32
C ASP A 147 19.50 -9.24 1.59
N ARG A 148 19.58 -8.07 0.95
CA ARG A 148 18.53 -7.57 0.07
C ARG A 148 18.72 -8.12 -1.34
N ILE A 149 17.66 -8.74 -1.88
CA ILE A 149 17.59 -9.16 -3.29
C ILE A 149 16.70 -8.18 -4.04
N SER A 150 17.20 -7.66 -5.16
CA SER A 150 16.50 -6.65 -5.96
C SER A 150 16.79 -6.80 -7.45
N LEU A 151 15.90 -6.26 -8.27
CA LEU A 151 16.11 -6.06 -9.71
C LEU A 151 16.48 -4.62 -9.97
N PHE A 152 17.51 -4.41 -10.79
CA PHE A 152 17.91 -3.12 -11.32
C PHE A 152 17.57 -3.13 -12.81
N ILE A 153 16.72 -2.20 -13.24
CA ILE A 153 16.15 -2.17 -14.58
C ILE A 153 16.36 -0.76 -15.18
N PRO A 154 17.50 -0.52 -15.85
CA PRO A 154 17.79 0.78 -16.45
C PRO A 154 16.86 1.12 -17.60
N LEU A 155 16.37 2.36 -17.61
CA LEU A 155 15.56 2.89 -18.69
C LEU A 155 16.39 3.05 -19.97
N ALA A 156 15.73 2.91 -21.13
CA ALA A 156 16.35 3.17 -22.43
C ALA A 156 16.72 4.64 -22.60
N GLU A 157 15.87 5.54 -22.10
CA GLU A 157 16.12 6.98 -22.06
C GLU A 157 16.85 7.36 -20.79
N GLN A 158 17.89 8.19 -20.91
CA GLN A 158 18.76 8.64 -19.83
C GLN A 158 18.65 10.14 -19.64
#